data_AF-A0A8D1SWQ7-F1
#
_entry.id   AF-A0A8D1SWQ7-F1
#
_cell.length_a   1.000
_cell.length_b   1.000
_cell.length_c   1.000
_cell.angle_alpha   90.00
_cell.angle_beta   90.00
_cell.angle_gamma   90.00
#
_symmetry.space_group_name_H-M   'P 1'
#
loop_
_entity.id
_entity.type
_entity.pdbx_description
1 polymer ?
#
loop_
_entity_poly.entity_id
_entity_poly.type
_entity_poly.pdbx_seq_one_letter_code
_entity_poly.pdbx_strand_id
1 'polypeptide(L)'
;ASGPRPGRCCITAAPYRGVSCYRGLTGGFGSRSVGGGFGAGSSGRSFGYRSGGVVRPSPPCITTVSINESLLAPLNLEIDHNAQSVKQEEKEQIKILNSRFAAFIDKVRFLEQQNKLLETKLQFFQNRKCCESNLEPLFNGYIETLRREAERVDADSGRLASELNHVHEVLEGYKKKYEEEVALRTTAENEFVRIKQEVNSLSVQKADLKANAQSLAEEVGFLKTLYEEEIRVLQAHISDTLVIVKMDNSRDLNMDSIIAEIKAHYDDIASRSRAEAESWYRTKYEEIKATVVQHGETLRRTKEEINELNRVIQRLTAEIENAKRQNSKLEAAVSQAEQQGQAALNDARYKLTELEAALQKAKQDMAFLLKEYQEVMSSKLALDIEIATYRRLLEGEEQRWV
;
A
#
# COMPACT_ATOMS: atom_id res chain seq x y z
N ALA A 1 -27.81 18.70 -49.44
CA ALA A 1 -26.46 18.18 -49.73
C ALA A 1 -25.65 18.27 -48.43
N SER A 2 -25.66 17.20 -47.63
CA SER A 2 -24.61 16.16 -47.62
C SER A 2 -23.39 16.59 -46.81
N GLY A 3 -23.34 16.18 -45.54
CA GLY A 3 -22.09 16.06 -44.80
C GLY A 3 -21.26 14.87 -45.30
N PRO A 4 -20.09 14.64 -44.69
CA PRO A 4 -19.80 13.30 -44.22
C PRO A 4 -19.23 13.23 -42.80
N ARG A 5 -19.44 12.04 -42.25
CA ARG A 5 -19.14 11.53 -40.90
C ARG A 5 -17.66 11.11 -40.74
N PRO A 6 -17.24 10.81 -39.49
CA PRO A 6 -15.89 10.32 -39.14
C PRO A 6 -15.78 8.77 -39.14
N GLY A 7 -14.58 8.23 -39.31
CA GLY A 7 -14.19 6.82 -39.01
C GLY A 7 -12.96 6.80 -38.10
N ARG A 8 -12.86 6.07 -36.97
CA ARG A 8 -12.85 4.59 -36.72
C ARG A 8 -11.78 3.88 -37.57
N CYS A 9 -10.87 3.03 -37.07
CA CYS A 9 -10.96 1.98 -36.04
C CYS A 9 -9.53 1.60 -35.52
N CYS A 10 -9.31 1.28 -34.23
CA CYS A 10 -9.24 -0.07 -33.58
C CYS A 10 -7.87 -0.78 -33.73
N ILE A 11 -7.18 -1.18 -32.65
CA ILE A 11 -7.14 -2.52 -32.01
C ILE A 11 -6.47 -2.35 -30.61
N THR A 12 -7.17 -2.50 -29.47
CA THR A 12 -7.40 -3.69 -28.58
C THR A 12 -6.22 -4.19 -27.72
N ALA A 13 -6.37 -4.05 -26.39
CA ALA A 13 -6.26 -5.09 -25.35
C ALA A 13 -6.72 -4.47 -24.00
N ALA A 14 -8.00 -4.59 -23.65
CA ALA A 14 -8.56 -5.57 -22.71
C ALA A 14 -8.57 -5.07 -21.24
N PRO A 15 -9.77 -4.84 -20.66
CA PRO A 15 -9.96 -4.42 -19.27
C PRO A 15 -10.23 -5.63 -18.36
N TYR A 16 -9.67 -5.64 -17.15
CA TYR A 16 -10.11 -6.55 -16.10
C TYR A 16 -11.38 -5.99 -15.42
N ARG A 17 -12.52 -6.67 -15.64
CA ARG A 17 -13.76 -6.48 -14.87
C ARG A 17 -14.46 -7.83 -14.71
N GLY A 18 -14.98 -8.08 -13.50
CA GLY A 18 -15.80 -9.24 -13.13
C GLY A 18 -14.97 -10.32 -12.42
N VAL A 19 -15.39 -10.93 -11.32
CA VAL A 19 -16.76 -11.33 -10.97
C VAL A 19 -16.95 -11.33 -9.45
N SER A 20 -18.03 -10.70 -9.01
CA SER A 20 -18.77 -10.97 -7.77
C SER A 20 -19.77 -12.08 -8.05
N CYS A 21 -19.87 -13.09 -7.18
CA CYS A 21 -20.89 -14.17 -7.07
C CYS A 21 -20.35 -15.18 -6.02
N TYR A 22 -21.03 -15.73 -5.02
CA TYR A 22 -22.43 -15.81 -4.65
C TYR A 22 -22.59 -15.88 -3.12
N ARG A 23 -23.70 -15.29 -2.68
CA ARG A 23 -24.44 -15.54 -1.46
C ARG A 23 -24.97 -16.99 -1.45
N GLY A 24 -24.80 -17.70 -0.34
CA GLY A 24 -25.45 -18.99 -0.06
C GLY A 24 -25.79 -19.10 1.41
N LEU A 25 -26.94 -18.54 1.80
CA LEU A 25 -27.64 -18.84 3.04
C LEU A 25 -28.63 -19.98 2.78
N THR A 26 -28.95 -20.72 3.86
CA THR A 26 -30.16 -21.53 4.13
C THR A 26 -30.15 -23.05 3.90
N GLY A 27 -30.54 -23.74 4.99
CA GLY A 27 -31.28 -25.00 5.02
C GLY A 27 -30.40 -26.25 5.12
N GLY A 28 -30.48 -27.12 6.12
CA GLY A 28 -31.48 -27.31 7.18
C GLY A 28 -31.44 -28.79 7.63
N PHE A 29 -31.96 -29.05 8.82
CA PHE A 29 -32.25 -30.37 9.43
C PHE A 29 -31.02 -31.22 9.81
N GLY A 30 -30.88 -31.74 11.02
CA GLY A 30 -31.74 -31.78 12.19
C GLY A 30 -31.11 -32.72 13.22
N SER A 31 -31.34 -32.40 14.50
CA SER A 31 -31.62 -33.30 15.62
C SER A 31 -30.92 -34.67 15.74
N ARG A 32 -30.30 -34.89 16.91
CA ARG A 32 -30.74 -35.74 18.07
C ARG A 32 -29.53 -36.40 18.74
N SER A 33 -29.26 -36.06 20.01
CA SER A 33 -29.54 -36.85 21.23
C SER A 33 -28.77 -38.18 21.29
N VAL A 34 -27.84 -38.37 22.24
CA VAL A 34 -28.07 -38.85 23.62
C VAL A 34 -28.59 -40.30 23.70
N GLY A 35 -27.87 -41.10 24.50
CA GLY A 35 -28.27 -42.40 25.05
C GLY A 35 -27.62 -43.58 24.32
N GLY A 36 -27.03 -44.59 24.95
CA GLY A 36 -26.81 -45.04 26.34
C GLY A 36 -25.81 -46.21 26.21
N GLY A 37 -25.05 -46.65 27.21
CA GLY A 37 -25.48 -47.05 28.55
C GLY A 37 -25.35 -48.59 28.69
N PHE A 38 -24.86 -49.04 29.85
CA PHE A 38 -24.65 -50.41 30.36
C PHE A 38 -23.32 -51.08 29.94
N GLY A 39 -22.38 -51.43 30.83
CA GLY A 39 -22.47 -52.16 32.11
C GLY A 39 -21.83 -53.54 31.85
N ALA A 40 -20.89 -54.14 32.58
CA ALA A 40 -20.58 -54.25 34.01
C ALA A 40 -19.05 -54.44 34.12
N GLY A 41 -18.33 -54.04 35.18
CA GLY A 41 -18.46 -54.54 36.55
C GLY A 41 -17.57 -55.77 36.73
N SER A 42 -16.47 -55.64 37.49
CA SER A 42 -16.07 -56.55 38.57
C SER A 42 -14.55 -56.56 38.81
N SER A 43 -14.21 -56.75 40.08
CA SER A 43 -12.93 -56.50 40.72
C SER A 43 -12.39 -57.83 41.32
N GLY A 44 -11.24 -57.79 42.02
CA GLY A 44 -10.79 -58.87 42.94
C GLY A 44 -9.46 -59.51 42.53
N ARG A 45 -8.26 -59.25 43.09
CA ARG A 45 -7.67 -59.42 44.44
C ARG A 45 -7.47 -60.89 44.85
N SER A 46 -6.21 -61.16 45.21
CA SER A 46 -5.65 -62.35 45.85
C SER A 46 -6.18 -62.55 47.28
N PHE A 47 -6.42 -63.80 47.70
CA PHE A 47 -5.82 -64.42 48.90
C PHE A 47 -6.19 -65.91 49.00
N GLY A 48 -5.32 -66.73 49.62
CA GLY A 48 -5.51 -68.18 49.80
C GLY A 48 -6.23 -68.59 51.09
N TYR A 49 -6.42 -69.91 51.25
CA TYR A 49 -6.71 -70.54 52.53
C TYR A 49 -6.00 -71.90 52.66
N ARG A 50 -5.57 -72.18 53.89
CA ARG A 50 -5.04 -73.44 54.43
C ARG A 50 -5.98 -73.86 55.58
N SER A 51 -6.01 -75.17 55.84
CA SER A 51 -6.43 -75.87 57.09
C SER A 51 -7.90 -76.32 57.13
N GLY A 52 -8.28 -77.54 57.54
CA GLY A 52 -7.51 -78.69 58.06
C GLY A 52 -8.45 -79.82 58.55
N GLY A 53 -7.85 -80.98 58.93
CA GLY A 53 -8.44 -82.06 59.75
C GLY A 53 -9.32 -83.07 58.99
N VAL A 54 -9.38 -84.37 59.30
CA VAL A 54 -8.98 -85.18 60.47
C VAL A 54 -8.90 -86.67 60.04
N VAL A 55 -8.20 -87.49 60.85
CA VAL A 55 -8.38 -88.94 61.07
C VAL A 55 -7.38 -89.89 60.37
N ARG A 56 -6.38 -90.27 61.19
CA ARG A 56 -5.56 -91.49 61.16
C ARG A 56 -6.47 -92.74 61.26
N PRO A 57 -6.09 -93.90 60.70
CA PRO A 57 -5.37 -94.86 61.54
C PRO A 57 -4.18 -95.55 60.85
N SER A 58 -3.19 -95.90 61.66
CA SER A 58 -2.22 -96.99 61.44
C SER A 58 -2.54 -98.07 62.49
N PRO A 59 -1.96 -99.29 62.49
CA PRO A 59 -1.43 -100.20 61.44
C PRO A 59 -2.09 -101.62 61.58
N PRO A 60 -1.60 -102.72 60.93
CA PRO A 60 -0.50 -103.49 61.53
C PRO A 60 0.46 -104.20 60.55
N CYS A 61 1.63 -104.54 61.09
CA CYS A 61 2.61 -105.51 60.59
C CYS A 61 2.04 -106.94 60.69
N ILE A 62 2.21 -107.80 59.67
CA ILE A 62 2.03 -109.26 59.82
C ILE A 62 3.09 -110.02 59.03
N THR A 63 3.73 -110.91 59.79
CA THR A 63 4.70 -111.97 59.52
C THR A 63 4.27 -113.03 58.49
N THR A 64 5.26 -113.74 57.97
CA THR A 64 5.16 -115.01 57.22
C THR A 64 4.46 -116.13 58.02
N VAL A 65 3.72 -117.02 57.33
CA VAL A 65 3.78 -118.52 57.35
C VAL A 65 2.41 -119.18 57.06
N SER A 66 2.47 -120.28 56.30
CA SER A 66 1.58 -121.45 56.20
C SER A 66 0.49 -121.50 55.12
N ILE A 67 0.75 -122.38 54.14
CA ILE A 67 -0.21 -122.95 53.19
C ILE A 67 -1.17 -123.89 53.95
N ASN A 68 -2.47 -123.81 53.64
CA ASN A 68 -3.46 -124.84 54.00
C ASN A 68 -3.97 -125.45 52.68
N GLU A 69 -3.53 -126.68 52.37
CA GLU A 69 -3.83 -127.43 51.13
C GLU A 69 -5.27 -128.01 51.07
N SER A 70 -6.23 -127.48 51.85
CA SER A 70 -7.57 -128.08 52.04
C SER A 70 -8.76 -127.18 51.66
N LEU A 71 -8.54 -126.06 50.95
CA LEU A 71 -9.62 -125.20 50.42
C LEU A 71 -9.65 -125.11 48.88
N LEU A 72 -8.96 -126.04 48.20
CA LEU A 72 -9.02 -126.27 46.75
C LEU A 72 -10.25 -127.12 46.36
N ALA A 73 -11.45 -126.64 46.71
CA ALA A 73 -12.71 -127.19 46.20
C ALA A 73 -13.38 -126.15 45.29
N PRO A 74 -13.48 -126.40 43.97
CA PRO A 74 -14.17 -125.49 43.06
C PRO A 74 -15.67 -125.44 43.39
N LEU A 75 -16.14 -124.30 43.90
CA LEU A 75 -17.58 -124.01 43.96
C LEU A 75 -18.05 -123.60 42.57
N ASN A 76 -18.67 -124.54 41.86
CA ASN A 76 -19.41 -124.29 40.62
C ASN A 76 -20.65 -123.45 40.95
N LEU A 77 -20.51 -122.14 40.85
CA LEU A 77 -21.65 -121.23 40.71
C LEU A 77 -21.89 -121.11 39.21
N GLU A 78 -22.95 -121.76 38.71
CA GLU A 78 -23.45 -121.53 37.34
C GLU A 78 -23.85 -120.04 37.25
N ILE A 79 -22.92 -119.21 36.79
CA ILE A 79 -23.17 -117.81 36.47
C ILE A 79 -24.02 -117.80 35.19
N ASP A 80 -25.24 -117.32 35.33
CA ASP A 80 -26.22 -117.16 34.26
C ASP A 80 -25.58 -116.56 32.99
N HIS A 81 -25.59 -117.34 31.90
CA HIS A 81 -24.93 -117.01 30.63
C HIS A 81 -25.48 -115.71 30.01
N ASN A 82 -26.73 -115.35 30.31
CA ASN A 82 -27.34 -114.08 29.89
C ASN A 82 -26.70 -112.88 30.60
N ALA A 83 -26.38 -112.98 31.89
CA ALA A 83 -25.77 -111.88 32.65
C ALA A 83 -24.31 -111.58 32.24
N GLN A 84 -23.59 -112.59 31.72
CA GLN A 84 -22.25 -112.42 31.15
C GLN A 84 -22.26 -111.70 29.80
N SER A 85 -23.25 -112.00 28.94
CA SER A 85 -23.40 -111.34 27.64
C SER A 85 -23.67 -109.84 27.78
N VAL A 86 -24.58 -109.45 28.67
CA VAL A 86 -24.91 -108.03 28.96
C VAL A 86 -23.72 -107.29 29.55
N LYS A 87 -22.97 -107.88 30.49
CA LYS A 87 -21.74 -107.27 31.03
C LYS A 87 -20.65 -107.10 29.97
N GLN A 88 -20.57 -108.01 29.00
CA GLN A 88 -19.60 -107.91 27.90
C GLN A 88 -20.01 -106.83 26.90
N GLU A 89 -21.30 -106.67 26.64
CA GLU A 89 -21.84 -105.58 25.82
C GLU A 89 -21.70 -104.21 26.50
N GLU A 90 -22.01 -104.08 27.79
CA GLU A 90 -21.75 -102.88 28.59
C GLU A 90 -20.25 -102.52 28.60
N LYS A 91 -19.37 -103.52 28.75
CA LYS A 91 -17.92 -103.32 28.68
C LYS A 91 -17.48 -102.79 27.32
N GLU A 92 -18.07 -103.28 26.23
CA GLU A 92 -17.74 -102.82 24.88
C GLU A 92 -18.30 -101.42 24.60
N GLN A 93 -19.50 -101.10 25.09
CA GLN A 93 -20.04 -99.74 25.06
C GLN A 93 -19.18 -98.76 25.87
N ILE A 94 -18.73 -99.15 27.06
CA ILE A 94 -17.81 -98.36 27.88
C ILE A 94 -16.47 -98.16 27.17
N LYS A 95 -15.94 -99.17 26.45
CA LYS A 95 -14.73 -99.01 25.64
C LYS A 95 -14.92 -98.04 24.48
N ILE A 96 -16.04 -98.11 23.76
CA ILE A 96 -16.35 -97.19 22.65
C ILE A 96 -16.51 -95.77 23.19
N LEU A 97 -17.19 -95.62 24.32
CA LEU A 97 -17.36 -94.34 24.99
C LEU A 97 -16.02 -93.78 25.48
N ASN A 98 -15.18 -94.61 26.10
CA ASN A 98 -13.83 -94.23 26.52
C ASN A 98 -12.94 -93.86 25.33
N SER A 99 -13.06 -94.56 24.20
CA SER A 99 -12.32 -94.23 22.97
C SER A 99 -12.78 -92.88 22.40
N ARG A 100 -14.08 -92.58 22.48
CA ARG A 100 -14.63 -91.26 22.13
C ARG A 100 -14.16 -90.16 23.09
N PHE A 101 -14.09 -90.45 24.40
CA PHE A 101 -13.56 -89.50 25.38
C PHE A 101 -12.06 -89.24 25.16
N ALA A 102 -11.27 -90.25 24.86
CA ALA A 102 -9.86 -90.08 24.52
C ALA A 102 -9.68 -89.17 23.29
N ALA A 103 -10.44 -89.42 22.22
CA ALA A 103 -10.42 -88.57 21.03
C ALA A 103 -10.86 -87.11 21.30
N PHE A 104 -11.83 -86.91 22.20
CA PHE A 104 -12.26 -85.57 22.62
C PHE A 104 -11.19 -84.87 23.46
N ILE A 105 -10.54 -85.57 24.39
CA ILE A 105 -9.42 -85.05 25.18
C ILE A 105 -8.25 -84.64 24.27
N ASP A 106 -7.93 -85.45 23.27
CA ASP A 106 -6.88 -85.11 22.29
C ASP A 106 -7.23 -83.87 21.47
N LYS A 107 -8.51 -83.71 21.08
CA LYS A 107 -9.02 -82.52 20.39
C LYS A 107 -8.91 -81.26 21.27
N VAL A 108 -9.27 -81.36 22.55
CA VAL A 108 -9.17 -80.25 23.51
C VAL A 108 -7.70 -79.87 23.72
N ARG A 109 -6.80 -80.84 23.91
CA ARG A 109 -5.36 -80.57 24.03
C ARG A 109 -4.77 -79.89 22.80
N PHE A 110 -5.17 -80.31 21.61
CA PHE A 110 -4.75 -79.66 20.36
C PHE A 110 -5.23 -78.20 20.30
N LEU A 111 -6.49 -77.93 20.67
CA LEU A 111 -7.04 -76.58 20.70
C LEU A 111 -6.39 -75.72 21.80
N GLU A 112 -6.08 -76.28 22.96
CA GLU A 112 -5.33 -75.60 24.02
C GLU A 112 -3.92 -75.22 23.56
N GLN A 113 -3.22 -76.12 22.86
CA GLN A 113 -1.92 -75.81 22.27
C GLN A 113 -2.01 -74.70 21.21
N GLN A 114 -3.04 -74.72 20.35
CA GLN A 114 -3.25 -73.66 19.37
C GLN A 114 -3.57 -72.32 20.03
N ASN A 115 -4.43 -72.30 21.05
CA ASN A 115 -4.75 -71.08 21.80
C ASN A 115 -3.52 -70.51 22.49
N LYS A 116 -2.68 -71.37 23.09
CA LYS A 116 -1.43 -70.95 23.73
C LYS A 116 -0.44 -70.36 22.72
N LEU A 117 -0.34 -70.95 21.53
CA LEU A 117 0.46 -70.39 20.43
C LEU A 117 -0.06 -69.00 20.02
N LEU A 118 -1.38 -68.85 19.87
CA LEU A 118 -2.01 -67.57 19.51
C LEU A 118 -1.82 -66.51 20.60
N GLU A 119 -1.95 -66.86 21.87
CA GLU A 119 -1.67 -65.96 23.00
C GLU A 119 -0.21 -65.48 22.98
N THR A 120 0.74 -66.40 22.77
CA THR A 120 2.17 -66.05 22.72
C THR A 120 2.45 -65.10 21.55
N LYS A 121 1.80 -65.34 20.40
CA LYS A 121 1.93 -64.49 19.21
C LYS A 121 1.30 -63.11 19.44
N LEU A 122 0.14 -63.05 20.10
CA LEU A 122 -0.52 -61.80 20.47
C LEU A 122 0.35 -60.97 21.43
N GLN A 123 0.89 -61.61 22.47
CA GLN A 123 1.81 -60.95 23.41
C GLN A 123 3.07 -60.44 22.72
N PHE A 124 3.63 -61.20 21.78
CA PHE A 124 4.77 -60.75 20.98
C PHE A 124 4.46 -59.51 20.14
N PHE A 125 3.27 -59.45 19.52
CA PHE A 125 2.84 -58.28 18.75
C PHE A 125 2.49 -57.08 19.63
N GLN A 126 1.87 -57.28 20.80
CA GLN A 126 1.59 -56.19 21.75
C GLN A 126 2.86 -55.62 22.37
N ASN A 127 3.86 -56.47 22.65
CA ASN A 127 5.15 -56.04 23.21
C ASN A 127 6.07 -55.40 22.17
N ARG A 128 5.83 -55.63 20.87
CA ARG A 128 6.37 -54.81 19.79
C ARG A 128 5.63 -53.47 19.77
N LYS A 129 5.94 -52.58 20.71
CA LYS A 129 5.79 -51.15 20.45
C LYS A 129 6.66 -50.84 19.23
N CYS A 130 6.00 -50.59 18.10
CA CYS A 130 6.67 -50.15 16.88
C CYS A 130 7.59 -48.99 17.27
N CYS A 131 8.83 -49.00 16.81
CA CYS A 131 9.72 -47.85 16.98
C CYS A 131 9.03 -46.66 16.30
N GLU A 132 8.35 -45.80 17.06
CA GLU A 132 7.86 -44.52 16.58
C GLU A 132 9.11 -43.68 16.30
N SER A 133 9.60 -43.76 15.08
CA SER A 133 10.70 -42.93 14.59
C SER A 133 10.22 -41.47 14.62
N ASN A 134 10.54 -40.77 15.71
CA ASN A 134 10.13 -39.39 15.91
C ASN A 134 11.01 -38.46 15.07
N LEU A 135 10.51 -38.09 13.89
CA LEU A 135 11.14 -37.17 12.95
C LEU A 135 10.78 -35.70 13.22
N GLU A 136 9.85 -35.41 14.14
CA GLU A 136 9.42 -34.03 14.44
C GLU A 136 10.59 -33.09 14.78
N PRO A 137 11.62 -33.48 15.57
CA PRO A 137 12.72 -32.56 15.88
C PRO A 137 13.52 -32.13 14.64
N LEU A 138 13.64 -33.03 13.65
CA LEU A 138 14.38 -32.77 12.42
C LEU A 138 13.60 -31.80 11.52
N PHE A 139 12.29 -32.03 11.37
CA PHE A 139 11.41 -31.11 10.65
C PHE A 139 11.30 -29.75 11.34
N ASN A 140 11.18 -29.72 12.67
CA ASN A 140 11.12 -28.48 13.45
C ASN A 140 12.42 -27.67 13.30
N GLY A 141 13.59 -28.30 13.39
CA GLY A 141 14.88 -27.63 13.17
C GLY A 141 15.02 -27.07 11.74
N TYR A 142 14.51 -27.79 10.73
CA TYR A 142 14.50 -27.31 9.35
C TYR A 142 13.55 -26.10 9.18
N ILE A 143 12.34 -26.17 9.76
CA ILE A 143 11.36 -25.07 9.76
C ILE A 143 11.93 -23.83 10.45
N GLU A 144 12.60 -23.97 11.59
CA GLU A 144 13.26 -22.85 12.29
C GLU A 144 14.37 -22.22 11.45
N THR A 145 15.11 -23.03 10.69
CA THR A 145 16.18 -22.52 9.83
C THR A 145 15.60 -21.74 8.65
N LEU A 146 14.53 -22.25 8.01
CA LEU A 146 13.80 -21.53 6.97
C LEU A 146 13.19 -20.23 7.48
N ARG A 147 12.64 -20.22 8.70
CA ARG A 147 12.10 -19.00 9.33
C ARG A 147 13.20 -17.95 9.54
N ARG A 148 14.36 -18.35 10.06
CA ARG A 148 15.52 -17.46 10.21
C ARG A 148 16.02 -16.92 8.88
N GLU A 149 15.98 -17.71 7.80
CA GLU A 149 16.31 -17.22 6.46
C GLU A 149 15.28 -16.20 5.95
N ALA A 150 13.99 -16.47 6.13
CA ALA A 150 12.93 -15.53 5.76
C ALA A 150 13.08 -14.18 6.50
N GLU A 151 13.30 -14.23 7.82
CA GLU A 151 13.54 -13.03 8.64
C GLU A 151 14.77 -12.23 8.17
N ARG A 152 15.85 -12.91 7.77
CA ARG A 152 17.04 -12.24 7.21
C ARG A 152 16.75 -11.57 5.88
N VAL A 153 16.04 -12.25 4.98
CA VAL A 153 15.64 -11.70 3.68
C VAL A 153 14.70 -10.50 3.86
N ASP A 154 13.76 -10.57 4.81
CA ASP A 154 12.86 -9.46 5.12
C ASP A 154 13.62 -8.25 5.68
N ALA A 155 14.59 -8.47 6.58
CA ALA A 155 15.44 -7.42 7.10
C ALA A 155 16.32 -6.77 6.01
N ASP A 156 16.90 -7.59 5.14
CA ASP A 156 17.70 -7.11 3.99
C ASP A 156 16.82 -6.34 2.99
N SER A 157 15.60 -6.82 2.72
CA SER A 157 14.61 -6.14 1.87
C SER A 157 14.24 -4.77 2.46
N GLY A 158 14.00 -4.70 3.77
CA GLY A 158 13.74 -3.44 4.47
C GLY A 158 14.91 -2.45 4.40
N ARG A 159 16.15 -2.95 4.57
CA ARG A 159 17.37 -2.13 4.42
C ARG A 159 17.55 -1.62 2.99
N LEU A 160 17.38 -2.49 1.99
CA LEU A 160 17.49 -2.09 0.58
C LEU A 160 16.40 -1.10 0.18
N ALA A 161 15.18 -1.24 0.72
CA ALA A 161 14.10 -0.29 0.50
C ALA A 161 14.42 1.10 1.09
N SER A 162 15.02 1.17 2.29
CA SER A 162 15.43 2.45 2.87
C SER A 162 16.60 3.09 2.11
N GLU A 163 17.59 2.30 1.67
CA GLU A 163 18.67 2.79 0.80
C GLU A 163 18.14 3.31 -0.53
N LEU A 164 17.20 2.60 -1.17
CA LEU A 164 16.54 3.03 -2.40
C LEU A 164 15.82 4.36 -2.21
N ASN A 165 15.03 4.48 -1.13
CA ASN A 165 14.31 5.72 -0.81
C ASN A 165 15.28 6.88 -0.55
N HIS A 166 16.36 6.65 0.18
CA HIS A 166 17.38 7.67 0.43
C HIS A 166 18.05 8.15 -0.86
N VAL A 167 18.45 7.22 -1.74
CA VAL A 167 19.03 7.57 -3.05
C VAL A 167 18.02 8.32 -3.91
N HIS A 168 16.74 7.93 -3.86
CA HIS A 168 15.66 8.61 -4.59
C HIS A 168 15.47 10.06 -4.11
N GLU A 169 15.41 10.29 -2.80
CA GLU A 169 15.31 11.64 -2.20
C GLU A 169 16.50 12.53 -2.60
N VAL A 170 17.72 11.98 -2.57
CA VAL A 170 18.93 12.71 -2.99
C VAL A 170 18.88 13.05 -4.48
N LEU A 171 18.43 12.11 -5.32
CA LEU A 171 18.29 12.32 -6.76
C LEU A 171 17.23 13.37 -7.08
N GLU A 172 16.07 13.33 -6.42
CA GLU A 172 15.05 14.38 -6.56
C GLU A 172 15.59 15.74 -6.12
N GLY A 173 16.37 15.78 -5.04
CA GLY A 173 17.06 16.99 -4.59
C GLY A 173 18.01 17.57 -5.65
N TYR A 174 18.80 16.73 -6.32
CA TYR A 174 19.67 17.16 -7.42
C TYR A 174 18.89 17.58 -8.66
N LYS A 175 17.81 16.87 -9.00
CA LYS A 175 16.93 17.22 -10.11
C LYS A 175 16.32 18.60 -9.91
N LYS A 176 15.81 18.89 -8.70
CA LYS A 176 15.25 20.21 -8.35
C LYS A 176 16.30 21.31 -8.48
N LYS A 177 17.51 21.10 -7.94
CA LYS A 177 18.62 22.07 -8.08
C LYS A 177 19.00 22.31 -9.54
N TYR A 178 19.00 21.25 -10.36
CA TYR A 178 19.26 21.37 -11.80
C TYR A 178 18.17 22.18 -12.50
N GLU A 179 16.90 21.94 -12.20
CA GLU A 179 15.78 22.72 -12.75
C GLU A 179 15.85 24.20 -12.34
N GLU A 180 16.21 24.48 -11.08
CA GLU A 180 16.44 25.84 -10.57
C GLU A 180 17.59 26.53 -11.32
N GLU A 181 18.74 25.86 -11.49
CA GLU A 181 19.88 26.39 -12.25
C GLU A 181 19.56 26.63 -13.73
N VAL A 182 18.80 25.74 -14.36
CA VAL A 182 18.33 25.94 -15.75
C VAL A 182 17.43 27.17 -15.86
N ALA A 183 16.53 27.37 -14.89
CA ALA A 183 15.68 28.56 -14.85
C ALA A 183 16.52 29.84 -14.67
N LEU A 184 17.45 29.85 -13.72
CA LEU A 184 18.34 30.98 -13.46
C LEU A 184 19.23 31.30 -14.68
N ARG A 185 19.78 30.26 -15.33
CA ARG A 185 20.55 30.41 -16.56
C ARG A 185 19.72 31.04 -17.67
N THR A 186 18.47 30.59 -17.83
CA THR A 186 17.55 31.13 -18.84
C THR A 186 17.24 32.61 -18.57
N THR A 187 17.02 33.00 -17.30
CA THR A 187 16.81 34.41 -16.95
C THR A 187 18.05 35.26 -17.23
N ALA A 188 19.25 34.78 -16.89
CA ALA A 188 20.50 35.48 -17.16
C ALA A 188 20.80 35.60 -18.67
N GLU A 189 20.52 34.55 -19.45
CA GLU A 189 20.64 34.57 -20.91
C GLU A 189 19.69 35.60 -21.54
N ASN A 190 18.45 35.70 -21.05
CA ASN A 190 17.48 36.70 -21.50
C ASN A 190 17.93 38.14 -21.17
N GLU A 191 18.43 38.36 -19.95
CA GLU A 191 18.99 39.66 -19.55
C GLU A 191 20.20 40.05 -20.39
N PHE A 192 21.11 39.10 -20.66
CA PHE A 192 22.26 39.31 -21.53
C PHE A 192 21.84 39.70 -22.95
N VAL A 193 20.85 39.01 -23.52
CA VAL A 193 20.32 39.34 -24.85
C VAL A 193 19.71 40.74 -24.86
N ARG A 194 18.94 41.12 -23.83
CA ARG A 194 18.39 42.47 -23.69
C ARG A 194 19.48 43.53 -23.61
N ILE A 195 20.47 43.35 -22.73
CA ILE A 195 21.59 44.30 -22.59
C ILE A 195 22.36 44.42 -23.91
N LYS A 196 22.57 43.31 -24.63
CA LYS A 196 23.20 43.34 -25.96
C LYS A 196 22.40 44.16 -26.97
N GLN A 197 21.06 44.03 -26.96
CA GLN A 197 20.19 44.85 -27.81
C GLN A 197 20.25 46.34 -27.44
N GLU A 198 20.25 46.66 -26.15
CA GLU A 198 20.41 48.03 -25.66
C GLU A 198 21.76 48.64 -26.06
N VAL A 199 22.86 47.89 -25.91
CA VAL A 199 24.20 48.30 -26.36
C VAL A 199 24.24 48.55 -27.86
N ASN A 200 23.62 47.68 -28.66
CA ASN A 200 23.54 47.88 -30.11
C ASN A 200 22.75 49.15 -30.46
N SER A 201 21.61 49.38 -29.81
CA SER A 201 20.79 50.58 -29.99
C SER A 201 21.57 51.86 -29.64
N LEU A 202 22.26 51.86 -28.49
CA LEU A 202 23.10 52.98 -28.07
C LEU A 202 24.28 53.21 -29.02
N SER A 203 24.85 52.16 -29.59
CA SER A 203 25.95 52.25 -30.57
C SER A 203 25.49 52.94 -31.86
N VAL A 204 24.29 52.62 -32.34
CA VAL A 204 23.67 53.30 -33.50
C VAL A 204 23.41 54.76 -33.17
N GLN A 205 22.74 55.06 -32.06
CA GLN A 205 22.47 56.45 -31.65
C GLN A 205 23.77 57.27 -31.49
N LYS A 206 24.82 56.67 -30.93
CA LYS A 206 26.14 57.31 -30.85
C LYS A 206 26.73 57.61 -32.22
N ALA A 207 26.60 56.69 -33.18
CA ALA A 207 27.07 56.89 -34.54
C ALA A 207 26.31 58.04 -35.23
N ASP A 208 24.98 58.09 -35.07
CA ASP A 208 24.13 59.16 -35.63
C ASP A 208 24.50 60.53 -35.04
N LEU A 209 24.64 60.61 -33.70
CA LEU A 209 25.07 61.85 -33.04
C LEU A 209 26.46 62.29 -33.49
N LYS A 210 27.38 61.35 -33.71
CA LYS A 210 28.72 61.66 -34.22
C LYS A 210 28.67 62.18 -35.66
N ALA A 211 27.84 61.59 -36.52
CA ALA A 211 27.64 62.05 -37.89
C ALA A 211 27.04 63.46 -37.92
N ASN A 212 26.02 63.73 -37.09
CA ASN A 212 25.43 65.07 -36.96
C ASN A 212 26.45 66.10 -36.47
N ALA A 213 27.27 65.75 -35.47
CA ALA A 213 28.33 66.63 -34.97
C ALA A 213 29.38 66.93 -36.06
N GLN A 214 29.74 65.94 -36.87
CA GLN A 214 30.65 66.13 -38.00
C GLN A 214 30.03 67.03 -39.08
N SER A 215 28.77 66.79 -39.46
CA SER A 215 28.04 67.64 -40.41
C SER A 215 27.98 69.10 -39.94
N LEU A 216 27.69 69.33 -38.65
CA LEU A 216 27.69 70.68 -38.08
C LEU A 216 29.08 71.33 -38.12
N ALA A 217 30.14 70.56 -37.86
CA ALA A 217 31.50 71.06 -37.94
C ALA A 217 31.89 71.45 -39.37
N GLU A 218 31.47 70.66 -40.37
CA GLU A 218 31.64 70.96 -41.80
C GLU A 218 30.87 72.22 -42.21
N GLU A 219 29.62 72.38 -41.74
CA GLU A 219 28.81 73.59 -41.99
C GLU A 219 29.43 74.84 -41.37
N VAL A 220 29.90 74.76 -40.12
CA VAL A 220 30.63 75.86 -39.47
C VAL A 220 31.91 76.19 -40.24
N GLY A 221 32.63 75.19 -40.75
CA GLY A 221 33.80 75.38 -41.60
C GLY A 221 33.46 76.13 -42.89
N PHE A 222 32.39 75.71 -43.57
CA PHE A 222 31.89 76.36 -44.79
C PHE A 222 31.44 77.81 -44.55
N LEU A 223 30.71 78.08 -43.47
CA LEU A 223 30.27 79.44 -43.15
C LEU A 223 31.46 80.36 -42.87
N LYS A 224 32.49 79.87 -42.18
CA LYS A 224 33.72 80.65 -41.95
C LYS A 224 34.41 81.03 -43.25
N THR A 225 34.63 80.07 -44.16
CA THR A 225 35.28 80.35 -45.45
C THR A 225 34.42 81.27 -46.33
N LEU A 226 33.11 81.11 -46.30
CA LEU A 226 32.17 81.99 -47.00
C LEU A 226 32.27 83.43 -46.50
N TYR A 227 32.25 83.65 -45.18
CA TYR A 227 32.38 84.99 -44.61
C TYR A 227 33.76 85.61 -44.85
N GLU A 228 34.84 84.82 -44.84
CA GLU A 228 36.18 85.29 -45.18
C GLU A 228 36.25 85.79 -46.63
N GLU A 229 35.67 85.05 -47.58
CA GLU A 229 35.61 85.47 -48.99
C GLU A 229 34.68 86.67 -49.20
N GLU A 230 33.53 86.72 -48.52
CA GLU A 230 32.63 87.87 -48.59
C GLU A 230 33.31 89.15 -48.08
N ILE A 231 34.01 89.08 -46.94
CA ILE A 231 34.81 90.19 -46.42
C ILE A 231 35.86 90.61 -47.44
N ARG A 232 36.54 89.65 -48.08
CA ARG A 232 37.57 89.93 -49.10
C ARG A 232 36.98 90.65 -50.31
N VAL A 233 35.82 90.22 -50.81
CA VAL A 233 35.10 90.85 -51.93
C VAL A 233 34.65 92.25 -51.53
N LEU A 234 34.08 92.45 -50.34
CA LEU A 234 33.67 93.76 -49.85
C LEU A 234 34.87 94.71 -49.71
N GLN A 235 36.01 94.24 -49.22
CA GLN A 235 37.25 95.02 -49.16
C GLN A 235 37.76 95.41 -50.56
N ALA A 236 37.71 94.49 -51.53
CA ALA A 236 38.03 94.78 -52.91
C ALA A 236 37.07 95.82 -53.51
N HIS A 237 35.77 95.67 -53.29
CA HIS A 237 34.76 96.60 -53.77
C HIS A 237 34.91 98.00 -53.17
N ILE A 238 35.20 98.11 -51.86
CA ILE A 238 35.52 99.39 -51.21
C ILE A 238 36.76 100.01 -51.84
N SER A 239 37.77 99.22 -52.18
CA SER A 239 39.01 99.71 -52.83
C SER A 239 38.75 100.18 -54.27
N ASP A 240 37.94 99.46 -55.04
CA ASP A 240 37.57 99.80 -56.43
C ASP A 240 36.65 101.02 -56.51
N THR A 241 35.74 101.18 -55.53
CA THR A 241 34.84 102.34 -55.43
C THR A 241 35.53 103.58 -54.85
N LEU A 242 36.74 103.44 -54.28
CA LEU A 242 37.61 104.56 -53.87
C LEU A 242 38.33 105.20 -55.08
N VAL A 243 37.75 105.13 -56.27
CA VAL A 243 38.01 106.09 -57.33
C VAL A 243 37.03 107.24 -57.13
N ILE A 244 37.52 108.37 -56.63
CA ILE A 244 36.76 109.63 -56.58
C ILE A 244 36.54 110.07 -58.03
N VAL A 245 35.50 109.53 -58.66
CA VAL A 245 35.01 109.98 -59.95
C VAL A 245 34.10 111.16 -59.69
N LYS A 246 34.64 112.37 -59.84
CA LYS A 246 33.81 113.56 -60.05
C LYS A 246 33.17 113.43 -61.43
N MET A 247 31.98 112.81 -61.48
CA MET A 247 31.13 112.84 -62.67
C MET A 247 30.24 114.07 -62.59
N ASP A 248 30.58 115.10 -63.37
CA ASP A 248 29.64 116.14 -63.77
C ASP A 248 28.71 115.56 -64.85
N ASN A 249 27.72 114.77 -64.42
CA ASN A 249 26.63 114.32 -65.27
C ASN A 249 25.51 115.36 -65.24
N SER A 250 25.68 116.46 -65.98
CA SER A 250 24.56 117.30 -66.42
C SER A 250 23.87 116.59 -67.58
N ARG A 251 22.98 115.67 -67.23
CA ARG A 251 21.81 115.32 -68.04
C ARG A 251 20.63 115.62 -67.14
N ASP A 252 19.67 116.40 -67.64
CA ASP A 252 18.40 116.59 -66.94
C ASP A 252 17.75 115.22 -66.78
N LEU A 253 18.01 114.62 -65.62
CA LEU A 253 17.31 113.48 -65.08
C LEU A 253 15.94 114.01 -64.72
N ASN A 254 14.89 113.38 -65.25
CA ASN A 254 13.54 113.64 -64.80
C ASN A 254 13.44 113.15 -63.34
N MET A 255 13.81 114.02 -62.41
CA MET A 255 13.89 113.73 -60.99
C MET A 255 12.54 113.25 -60.46
N ASP A 256 11.44 113.74 -61.01
CA ASP A 256 10.10 113.33 -60.63
C ASP A 256 9.83 111.87 -61.00
N SER A 257 10.29 111.40 -62.16
CA SER A 257 10.18 109.99 -62.58
C SER A 257 10.98 109.06 -61.67
N ILE A 258 12.22 109.44 -61.35
CA ILE A 258 13.10 108.62 -60.50
C ILE A 258 12.59 108.62 -59.05
N ILE A 259 12.13 109.75 -58.52
CA ILE A 259 11.52 109.82 -57.20
C ILE A 259 10.23 109.00 -57.15
N ALA A 260 9.42 109.00 -58.22
CA ALA A 260 8.23 108.16 -58.32
C ALA A 260 8.58 106.66 -58.36
N GLU A 261 9.58 106.26 -59.13
CA GLU A 261 10.07 104.87 -59.19
C GLU A 261 10.66 104.40 -57.85
N ILE A 262 11.46 105.24 -57.18
CA ILE A 262 12.01 104.95 -55.86
C ILE A 262 10.89 104.80 -54.83
N LYS A 263 9.90 105.71 -54.83
CA LYS A 263 8.72 105.60 -53.96
C LYS A 263 7.95 104.31 -54.23
N ALA A 264 7.68 103.99 -55.49
CA ALA A 264 7.00 102.75 -55.87
C ALA A 264 7.78 101.50 -55.44
N HIS A 265 9.11 101.51 -55.55
CA HIS A 265 9.96 100.41 -55.11
C HIS A 265 9.99 100.26 -53.59
N TYR A 266 10.00 101.37 -52.84
CA TYR A 266 9.88 101.33 -51.37
C TYR A 266 8.51 100.85 -50.92
N ASP A 267 7.44 101.30 -51.58
CA ASP A 267 6.07 100.86 -51.30
C ASP A 267 5.90 99.36 -51.58
N ASP A 268 6.51 98.86 -52.67
CA ASP A 268 6.52 97.43 -53.00
C ASP A 268 7.34 96.60 -52.00
N ILE A 269 8.55 97.05 -51.61
CA ILE A 269 9.33 96.39 -50.56
C ILE A 269 8.56 96.37 -49.23
N ALA A 270 7.94 97.49 -48.84
CA ALA A 270 7.18 97.58 -47.60
C ALA A 270 5.92 96.69 -47.65
N SER A 271 5.29 96.57 -48.82
CA SER A 271 4.16 95.66 -49.06
C SER A 271 4.59 94.19 -48.96
N ARG A 272 5.68 93.81 -49.64
CA ARG A 272 6.25 92.46 -49.60
C ARG A 272 6.68 92.07 -48.18
N SER A 273 7.40 92.94 -47.48
CA SER A 273 7.80 92.71 -46.08
C SER A 273 6.61 92.52 -45.15
N ARG A 274 5.52 93.29 -45.33
CA ARG A 274 4.29 93.12 -44.57
C ARG A 274 3.62 91.77 -44.87
N ALA A 275 3.50 91.41 -46.15
CA ALA A 275 2.90 90.14 -46.57
C ALA A 275 3.71 88.93 -46.08
N GLU A 276 5.03 89.00 -46.12
CA GLU A 276 5.93 87.97 -45.59
C GLU A 276 5.78 87.82 -44.08
N ALA A 277 5.73 88.94 -43.33
CA ALA A 277 5.50 88.92 -41.89
C ALA A 277 4.13 88.32 -41.55
N GLU A 278 3.06 88.74 -42.24
CA GLU A 278 1.71 88.19 -42.05
C GLU A 278 1.65 86.69 -42.36
N SER A 279 2.26 86.25 -43.46
CA SER A 279 2.35 84.83 -43.81
C SER A 279 3.13 84.05 -42.75
N TRP A 280 4.26 84.58 -42.28
CA TRP A 280 5.07 83.95 -41.25
C TRP A 280 4.31 83.81 -39.92
N TYR A 281 3.62 84.86 -39.47
CA TYR A 281 2.78 84.80 -38.27
C TYR A 281 1.62 83.82 -38.43
N ARG A 282 1.01 83.77 -39.61
CA ARG A 282 -0.07 82.82 -39.91
C ARG A 282 0.42 81.37 -39.82
N THR A 283 1.54 81.05 -40.46
CA THR A 283 2.15 79.71 -40.38
C THR A 283 2.50 79.35 -38.94
N LYS A 284 3.09 80.28 -38.18
CA LYS A 284 3.43 80.04 -36.76
C LYS A 284 2.19 79.81 -35.91
N TYR A 285 1.11 80.56 -36.15
CA TYR A 285 -0.16 80.36 -35.46
C TYR A 285 -0.77 78.99 -35.78
N GLU A 286 -0.76 78.57 -37.04
CA GLU A 286 -1.24 77.26 -37.48
C GLU A 286 -0.41 76.11 -36.88
N GLU A 287 0.92 76.25 -36.81
CA GLU A 287 1.83 75.29 -36.18
C GLU A 287 1.55 75.14 -34.67
N ILE A 288 1.42 76.26 -33.94
CA ILE A 288 1.06 76.23 -32.51
C ILE A 288 -0.32 75.61 -32.31
N LYS A 289 -1.29 75.95 -33.16
CA LYS A 289 -2.63 75.36 -33.08
C LYS A 289 -2.59 73.83 -33.30
N ALA A 290 -1.81 73.37 -34.28
CA ALA A 290 -1.66 71.94 -34.56
C ALA A 290 -1.00 71.19 -33.38
N THR A 291 0.05 71.75 -32.78
CA THR A 291 0.72 71.13 -31.62
C THR A 291 -0.19 71.08 -30.40
N VAL A 292 -0.97 72.12 -30.13
CA VAL A 292 -1.98 72.13 -29.04
C VAL A 292 -3.04 71.04 -29.25
N VAL A 293 -3.54 70.86 -30.48
CA VAL A 293 -4.50 69.79 -30.80
C VAL A 293 -3.88 68.41 -30.58
N GLN A 294 -2.67 68.18 -31.11
CA GLN A 294 -1.95 66.92 -30.92
C GLN A 294 -1.70 66.61 -29.44
N HIS A 295 -1.26 67.61 -28.65
CA HIS A 295 -1.08 67.46 -27.22
C HIS A 295 -2.42 67.15 -26.50
N GLY A 296 -3.51 67.83 -26.86
CA GLY A 296 -4.85 67.54 -26.35
C GLY A 296 -5.31 66.10 -26.65
N GLU A 297 -5.05 65.60 -27.86
CA GLU A 297 -5.35 64.21 -28.24
C GLU A 297 -4.49 63.20 -27.51
N THR A 298 -3.18 63.46 -27.33
CA THR A 298 -2.30 62.59 -26.54
C THR A 298 -2.79 62.50 -25.09
N LEU A 299 -3.16 63.63 -24.48
CA LEU A 299 -3.68 63.66 -23.12
C LEU A 299 -5.03 62.93 -22.99
N ARG A 300 -5.90 63.03 -23.99
CA ARG A 300 -7.15 62.26 -24.04
C ARG A 300 -6.88 60.77 -24.11
N ARG A 301 -5.96 60.33 -24.99
CA ARG A 301 -5.56 58.92 -25.13
C ARG A 301 -5.00 58.34 -23.84
N THR A 302 -4.05 59.04 -23.20
CA THR A 302 -3.48 58.58 -21.92
C THR A 302 -4.53 58.53 -20.81
N LYS A 303 -5.48 59.48 -20.77
CA LYS A 303 -6.61 59.43 -19.83
C LYS A 303 -7.51 58.22 -20.07
N GLU A 304 -7.76 57.86 -21.33
CA GLU A 304 -8.54 56.66 -21.69
C GLU A 304 -7.83 55.37 -21.28
N GLU A 305 -6.52 55.28 -21.52
CA GLU A 305 -5.68 54.16 -21.08
C GLU A 305 -5.67 54.02 -19.56
N ILE A 306 -5.52 55.12 -18.82
CA ILE A 306 -5.61 55.12 -17.35
C ILE A 306 -6.97 54.60 -16.88
N ASN A 307 -8.05 55.03 -17.52
CA ASN A 307 -9.39 54.55 -17.19
C ASN A 307 -9.56 53.07 -17.46
N GLU A 308 -9.01 52.55 -18.54
CA GLU A 308 -9.08 51.12 -18.86
C GLU A 308 -8.24 50.28 -17.90
N LEU A 309 -7.02 50.72 -17.59
CA LEU A 309 -6.19 50.09 -16.56
C LEU A 309 -6.91 50.08 -15.20
N ASN A 310 -7.59 51.16 -14.82
CA ASN A 310 -8.40 51.20 -13.61
C ASN A 310 -9.54 50.18 -13.63
N ARG A 311 -10.22 49.98 -14.77
CA ARG A 311 -11.25 48.92 -14.90
C ARG A 311 -10.68 47.53 -14.76
N VAL A 312 -9.50 47.28 -15.35
CA VAL A 312 -8.79 46.00 -15.23
C VAL A 312 -8.39 45.75 -13.78
N ILE A 313 -7.84 46.75 -13.09
CA ILE A 313 -7.48 46.66 -11.67
C ILE A 313 -8.71 46.31 -10.83
N GLN A 314 -9.85 46.97 -11.04
CA GLN A 314 -11.09 46.66 -10.31
C GLN A 314 -11.57 45.22 -10.57
N ARG A 315 -11.52 44.75 -11.82
CA ARG A 315 -11.91 43.37 -12.18
C ARG A 315 -11.00 42.35 -11.49
N LEU A 316 -9.68 42.52 -11.58
CA LEU A 316 -8.70 41.64 -10.95
C LEU A 316 -8.84 41.65 -9.42
N THR A 317 -9.13 42.82 -8.83
CA THR A 317 -9.38 42.91 -7.38
C THR A 317 -10.63 42.12 -6.98
N ALA A 318 -11.71 42.19 -7.76
CA ALA A 318 -12.92 41.40 -7.53
C ALA A 318 -12.69 39.89 -7.70
N GLU A 319 -11.88 39.48 -8.68
CA GLU A 319 -11.46 38.09 -8.88
C GLU A 319 -10.62 37.56 -7.71
N ILE A 320 -9.66 38.34 -7.21
CA ILE A 320 -8.85 38.01 -6.03
C ILE A 320 -9.76 37.82 -4.81
N GLU A 321 -10.69 38.74 -4.54
CA GLU A 321 -11.61 38.62 -3.41
C GLU A 321 -12.57 37.44 -3.56
N ASN A 322 -12.96 37.08 -4.79
CA ASN A 322 -13.75 35.88 -5.03
C ASN A 322 -12.96 34.59 -4.79
N ALA A 323 -11.71 34.54 -5.26
CA ALA A 323 -10.80 33.41 -5.03
C ALA A 323 -10.50 33.22 -3.54
N LYS A 324 -10.25 34.31 -2.79
CA LYS A 324 -10.09 34.27 -1.33
C LYS A 324 -11.32 33.70 -0.63
N ARG A 325 -12.53 34.12 -1.02
CA ARG A 325 -13.80 33.59 -0.48
C ARG A 325 -13.99 32.10 -0.81
N GLN A 326 -13.57 31.66 -1.99
CA GLN A 326 -13.61 30.24 -2.34
C GLN A 326 -12.61 29.43 -1.52
N ASN A 327 -11.39 29.94 -1.33
CA ASN A 327 -10.38 29.25 -0.55
C ASN A 327 -10.82 29.10 0.92
N SER A 328 -11.31 30.17 1.56
CA SER A 328 -11.81 30.09 2.94
C SER A 328 -12.98 29.12 3.10
N LYS A 329 -13.87 29.03 2.09
CA LYS A 329 -14.95 28.04 2.07
C LYS A 329 -14.42 26.61 1.97
N LEU A 330 -13.41 26.38 1.15
CA LEU A 330 -12.78 25.06 0.99
C LEU A 330 -12.00 24.66 2.25
N GLU A 331 -11.23 25.57 2.84
CA GLU A 331 -10.54 25.37 4.12
C GLU A 331 -11.52 24.98 5.22
N ALA A 332 -12.65 25.69 5.35
CA ALA A 332 -13.70 25.35 6.31
C ALA A 332 -14.30 23.95 6.05
N ALA A 333 -14.53 23.59 4.80
CA ALA A 333 -15.05 22.27 4.43
C ALA A 333 -14.03 21.15 4.72
N VAL A 334 -12.74 21.38 4.49
CA VAL A 334 -11.66 20.45 4.83
C VAL A 334 -11.59 20.26 6.34
N SER A 335 -11.55 21.34 7.13
CA SER A 335 -11.53 21.23 8.59
C SER A 335 -12.76 20.50 9.14
N GLN A 336 -13.94 20.72 8.55
CA GLN A 336 -15.15 19.99 8.94
C GLN A 336 -15.05 18.49 8.62
N ALA A 337 -14.57 18.14 7.42
CA ALA A 337 -14.37 16.76 7.02
C ALA A 337 -13.33 16.03 7.88
N GLU A 338 -12.22 16.71 8.22
CA GLU A 338 -11.19 16.20 9.13
C GLU A 338 -11.76 15.94 10.53
N GLN A 339 -12.53 16.87 11.09
CA GLN A 339 -13.18 16.69 12.40
C GLN A 339 -14.17 15.52 12.38
N GLN A 340 -14.98 15.40 11.34
CA GLN A 340 -15.91 14.28 11.17
C GLN A 340 -15.17 12.95 11.02
N GLY A 341 -14.11 12.92 10.22
CA GLY A 341 -13.24 11.74 10.05
C GLY A 341 -12.58 11.33 11.37
N GLN A 342 -12.04 12.28 12.13
CA GLN A 342 -11.42 12.02 13.42
C GLN A 342 -12.43 11.49 14.44
N ALA A 343 -13.65 12.03 14.47
CA ALA A 343 -14.72 11.54 15.33
C ALA A 343 -15.09 10.09 14.99
N ALA A 344 -15.24 9.75 13.70
CA ALA A 344 -15.52 8.39 13.24
C ALA A 344 -14.39 7.40 13.60
N LEU A 345 -13.13 7.82 13.47
CA LEU A 345 -11.97 7.02 13.89
C LEU A 345 -11.95 6.78 15.39
N ASN A 346 -12.27 7.80 16.20
CA ASN A 346 -12.34 7.65 17.65
C ASN A 346 -13.44 6.68 18.08
N ASP A 347 -14.62 6.75 17.45
CA ASP A 347 -15.72 5.79 17.69
C ASP A 347 -15.33 4.36 17.31
N ALA A 348 -14.70 4.17 16.15
CA ALA A 348 -14.21 2.86 15.73
C ALA A 348 -13.13 2.30 16.68
N ARG A 349 -12.20 3.15 17.15
CA ARG A 349 -11.20 2.77 18.15
C ARG A 349 -11.84 2.36 19.47
N TYR A 350 -12.83 3.12 19.94
CA TYR A 350 -13.57 2.78 21.16
C TYR A 350 -14.23 1.39 21.05
N LYS A 351 -14.96 1.15 19.95
CA LYS A 351 -15.60 -0.16 19.69
C LYS A 351 -14.59 -1.30 19.60
N LEU A 352 -13.43 -1.05 18.99
CA LEU A 352 -12.35 -2.03 18.92
C LEU A 352 -11.85 -2.38 20.33
N THR A 353 -11.58 -1.38 21.17
CA THR A 353 -11.14 -1.63 22.55
C THR A 353 -12.19 -2.37 23.40
N GLU A 354 -13.48 -2.07 23.19
CA GLU A 354 -14.59 -2.76 23.85
C GLU A 354 -14.65 -4.24 23.43
N LEU A 355 -14.53 -4.53 22.13
CA LEU A 355 -14.51 -5.90 21.60
C LEU A 355 -13.28 -6.68 22.06
N GLU A 356 -12.11 -6.04 22.11
CA GLU A 356 -10.89 -6.66 22.65
C GLU A 356 -11.05 -7.01 24.13
N ALA A 357 -11.63 -6.12 24.93
CA ALA A 357 -11.93 -6.38 26.34
C ALA A 357 -12.94 -7.54 26.51
N ALA A 358 -14.01 -7.55 25.72
CA ALA A 358 -14.99 -8.63 25.73
C ALA A 358 -14.37 -9.98 25.32
N LEU A 359 -13.49 -9.99 24.32
CA LEU A 359 -12.76 -11.17 23.89
C LEU A 359 -11.80 -11.69 24.98
N GLN A 360 -11.09 -10.79 25.67
CA GLN A 360 -10.24 -11.19 26.80
C GLN A 360 -11.05 -11.77 27.95
N LYS A 361 -12.19 -11.17 28.28
CA LYS A 361 -13.12 -11.70 29.29
C LYS A 361 -13.61 -13.10 28.92
N ALA A 362 -14.06 -13.30 27.67
CA ALA A 362 -14.50 -14.60 27.19
C ALA A 362 -13.40 -15.67 27.25
N LYS A 363 -12.14 -15.29 26.96
CA LYS A 363 -10.98 -16.20 27.13
C LYS A 363 -10.76 -16.58 28.59
N GLN A 364 -10.88 -15.63 29.51
CA GLN A 364 -10.76 -15.90 30.96
C GLN A 364 -11.88 -16.81 31.46
N ASP A 365 -13.13 -16.53 31.06
CA ASP A 365 -14.30 -17.34 31.42
C ASP A 365 -14.15 -18.78 30.89
N MET A 366 -13.65 -18.95 29.66
CA MET A 366 -13.36 -20.25 29.08
C MET A 366 -12.28 -21.01 29.87
N ALA A 367 -11.19 -20.32 30.26
CA ALA A 367 -10.14 -20.92 31.07
C ALA A 367 -10.67 -21.35 32.46
N PHE A 368 -11.57 -20.57 33.04
CA PHE A 368 -12.23 -20.91 34.31
C PHE A 368 -13.13 -22.14 34.19
N LEU A 369 -13.99 -22.20 33.16
CA LEU A 369 -14.85 -23.35 32.87
C LEU A 369 -14.05 -24.64 32.63
N LEU A 370 -12.91 -24.56 31.93
CA LEU A 370 -12.02 -25.72 31.74
C LEU A 370 -11.46 -26.23 33.06
N LYS A 371 -11.12 -25.34 33.99
CA LYS A 371 -10.65 -25.71 35.32
C LYS A 371 -11.75 -26.39 36.14
N GLU A 372 -12.95 -25.81 36.19
CA GLU A 372 -14.10 -26.42 36.87
C GLU A 372 -14.44 -27.80 36.27
N TYR A 373 -14.41 -27.92 34.94
CA TYR A 373 -14.62 -29.20 34.28
C TYR A 373 -13.57 -30.25 34.68
N GLN A 374 -12.30 -29.85 34.77
CA GLN A 374 -11.21 -30.72 35.22
C GLN A 374 -11.40 -31.16 36.69
N GLU A 375 -11.83 -30.26 37.56
CA GLU A 375 -12.12 -30.56 38.97
C GLU A 375 -13.28 -31.55 39.11
N VAL A 376 -14.38 -31.34 38.37
CA VAL A 376 -15.52 -32.26 38.34
C VAL A 376 -15.12 -33.63 37.78
N MET A 377 -14.34 -33.66 36.69
CA MET A 377 -13.81 -34.90 36.13
C MET A 377 -12.94 -35.65 37.14
N SER A 378 -12.08 -34.95 37.88
CA SER A 378 -11.24 -35.57 38.91
C SER A 378 -12.07 -36.17 40.05
N SER A 379 -13.10 -35.46 40.51
CA SER A 379 -14.05 -35.96 41.51
C SER A 379 -14.80 -37.19 40.99
N LYS A 380 -15.24 -37.18 39.73
CA LYS A 380 -15.90 -38.32 39.09
C LYS A 380 -14.99 -39.54 39.04
N LEU A 381 -13.72 -39.36 38.66
CA LEU A 381 -12.74 -40.46 38.64
C LEU A 381 -12.47 -41.01 40.04
N ALA A 382 -12.40 -40.16 41.07
CA ALA A 382 -12.28 -40.61 42.45
C ALA A 382 -13.50 -41.44 42.89
N LEU A 383 -14.72 -40.98 42.58
CA LEU A 383 -15.95 -41.71 42.86
C LEU A 383 -16.02 -43.06 42.11
N ASP A 384 -15.59 -43.12 40.84
CA ASP A 384 -15.53 -44.38 40.09
C ASP A 384 -14.59 -45.40 40.77
N ILE A 385 -13.46 -44.93 41.32
CA ILE A 385 -12.52 -45.75 42.09
C ILE A 385 -13.20 -46.27 43.36
N GLU A 386 -13.89 -45.40 44.12
CA GLU A 386 -14.64 -45.79 45.32
C GLU A 386 -15.69 -46.85 44.98
N ILE A 387 -16.51 -46.64 43.95
CA ILE A 387 -17.50 -47.61 43.48
C ILE A 387 -16.85 -48.95 43.10
N ALA A 388 -15.73 -48.92 42.37
CA ALA A 388 -15.00 -50.14 42.01
C ALA A 388 -14.47 -50.88 43.26
N THR A 389 -14.03 -50.14 44.28
CA THR A 389 -13.62 -50.73 45.56
C THR A 389 -14.80 -51.32 46.34
N TYR A 390 -15.95 -50.64 46.40
CA TYR A 390 -17.16 -51.15 47.03
C TYR A 390 -17.66 -52.43 46.33
N ARG A 391 -17.68 -52.46 44.99
CA ARG A 391 -18.01 -53.69 44.23
C ARG A 391 -17.09 -54.86 44.58
N ARG A 392 -15.78 -54.60 44.70
CA ARG A 392 -14.78 -55.62 45.09
C ARG A 392 -15.01 -56.20 46.47
N LEU A 393 -15.45 -55.38 47.42
CA LEU A 393 -15.76 -55.82 48.77
C LEU A 393 -17.02 -56.69 48.78
N LEU A 394 -18.07 -56.26 48.07
CA LEU A 394 -19.32 -57.02 47.93
C LEU A 394 -19.11 -58.39 47.28
N GLU A 395 -18.34 -58.46 46.18
CA GLU A 395 -18.00 -59.73 45.51
C GLU A 395 -17.21 -60.69 46.42
N GLY A 396 -16.35 -60.15 47.29
CA GLY A 396 -15.63 -60.93 48.29
C GLY A 396 -16.49 -61.41 49.46
N GLU A 397 -17.63 -60.76 49.73
CA GLU A 397 -18.63 -61.23 50.69
C GLU A 397 -19.54 -62.31 50.07
N GLU A 398 -19.94 -62.18 48.80
CA GLU A 398 -20.73 -63.20 48.10
C GLU A 398 -19.97 -64.54 47.97
N GLN A 399 -18.65 -64.52 47.80
CA GLN A 399 -17.80 -65.72 47.81
C GLN A 399 -17.67 -66.41 49.19
N ARG A 400 -18.17 -65.81 50.28
CA ARG A 400 -18.25 -66.46 51.61
C ARG A 400 -19.57 -67.21 51.84
N TRP A 401 -20.58 -66.96 51.02
CA TRP A 401 -21.92 -67.54 51.15
C TRP A 401 -22.24 -68.59 50.06
N VAL A 402 -21.26 -68.93 49.23
CA VAL A 402 -21.23 -70.08 48.31
C VAL A 402 -20.15 -71.03 48.80
#